data_AF-A0A1N7NMR9-F1
#
_entry.id   AF-A0A1N7NMR9-F1
#
_cell.length_a   1.000
_cell.length_b   1.000
_cell.length_c   1.000
_cell.angle_alpha   90.00
_cell.angle_beta   90.00
_cell.angle_gamma   90.00
#
_symmetry.space_group_name_H-M   'P 1'
#
loop_
_entity.id
_entity.type
_entity.pdbx_description
1 polymer ?
#
loop_
_entity_poly.entity_id
_entity_poly.type
_entity_poly.pdbx_seq_one_letter_code
_entity_poly.pdbx_strand_id
1 'polypeptide(L)' 'MFAENQLTENFDDVASFVLGERAKVLSDTEWRFRMRGYGYNLRKTDLGYEVARLPQMSVLGMIEA' A
#
# COMPACT_ATOMS: atom_id res chain seq x y z
N MET A 1 -6.73 -2.80 19.96
CA MET A 1 -7.00 -1.83 18.88
C MET A 1 -5.66 -1.31 18.40
N PHE A 2 -5.25 -1.59 17.17
CA PHE A 2 -3.98 -1.11 16.63
C PHE A 2 -4.25 0.17 15.84
N ALA A 3 -3.95 1.32 16.42
CA ALA A 3 -3.98 2.60 15.70
C ALA A 3 -2.98 3.58 16.32
N GLU A 4 -1.73 3.15 16.46
CA GLU A 4 -0.61 4.09 16.50
C GLU A 4 -0.27 4.43 15.05
N ASN A 5 -1.07 5.32 14.46
CA ASN A 5 -0.86 5.83 13.11
C ASN A 5 0.25 6.91 13.18
N GLN A 6 1.49 6.49 13.45
CA GLN A 6 2.63 7.35 13.16
C GLN A 6 2.65 7.49 11.64
N LEU A 7 2.20 8.65 11.17
CA LEU A 7 2.24 9.08 9.78
C LEU A 7 3.69 9.08 9.35
N THR A 8 4.16 7.98 8.77
CA THR A 8 5.49 7.98 8.22
C THR A 8 5.53 8.98 7.07
N GLU A 9 6.32 10.03 7.24
CA GLU A 9 6.71 10.95 6.17
C GLU A 9 7.63 10.25 5.14
N ASN A 10 8.06 9.00 5.41
CA ASN A 10 8.89 8.20 4.54
C ASN A 10 8.08 7.15 3.75
N PHE A 11 8.18 7.22 2.43
CA PHE A 11 7.60 6.24 1.51
C PHE A 11 8.22 4.84 1.70
N ASP A 12 9.48 4.72 2.12
CA ASP A 12 10.17 3.44 2.31
C ASP A 12 9.49 2.55 3.36
N ASP A 13 8.99 3.14 4.44
CA ASP A 13 8.29 2.39 5.49
C ASP A 13 6.91 1.95 5.00
N VAL A 14 6.24 2.80 4.21
CA VAL A 14 4.97 2.45 3.56
C VAL A 14 5.21 1.31 2.56
N ALA A 15 6.25 1.38 1.75
CA ALA A 15 6.61 0.34 0.79
C ALA A 15 6.94 -0.98 1.49
N SER A 16 7.73 -0.93 2.57
CA SER A 16 8.08 -2.10 3.38
C SER A 16 6.85 -2.75 4.02
N PHE A 17 5.93 -1.95 4.55
CA PHE A 17 4.66 -2.42 5.08
C PHE A 17 3.80 -3.07 3.98
N VAL A 18 3.62 -2.38 2.86
CA VAL A 18 2.81 -2.84 1.72
C VAL A 18 3.34 -4.16 1.16
N LEU A 19 4.66 -4.29 0.98
CA LEU A 19 5.33 -5.52 0.54
C LEU A 19 5.25 -6.64 1.61
N GLY A 20 5.36 -6.30 2.89
CA GLY A 20 5.16 -7.26 3.99
C GLY A 20 3.75 -7.86 3.99
N GLU A 21 2.74 -7.07 3.64
CA GLU A 21 1.37 -7.54 3.46
C GLU A 21 1.17 -8.36 2.19
N ARG A 22 1.94 -8.08 1.12
CA ARG A 22 1.93 -8.88 -0.13
C ARG A 22 2.32 -10.33 0.11
N ALA A 23 3.29 -10.56 1.00
CA ALA A 23 3.79 -11.88 1.33
C ALA A 23 2.78 -12.75 2.10
N LYS A 24 1.70 -12.15 2.64
CA LYS A 24 0.71 -12.83 3.50
C LYS A 24 -0.56 -13.25 2.78
N VAL A 25 -0.67 -13.00 1.47
CA VAL A 25 -1.91 -13.20 0.69
C VAL A 25 -1.62 -13.94 -0.60
N LEU A 26 -2.64 -14.62 -1.12
CA LEU A 26 -2.50 -15.56 -2.23
C LEU A 26 -2.69 -14.91 -3.59
N SER A 27 -3.29 -13.71 -3.64
CA SER A 27 -3.52 -13.00 -4.90
C SER A 27 -3.35 -11.49 -4.78
N ASP A 28 -3.07 -10.86 -5.92
CA ASP A 28 -3.00 -9.40 -6.02
C ASP A 28 -4.36 -8.75 -5.68
N THR A 29 -5.47 -9.40 -6.01
CA THR A 29 -6.81 -8.87 -5.69
C THR A 29 -7.04 -8.83 -4.18
N GLU A 30 -6.70 -9.89 -3.46
CA GLU A 30 -6.76 -9.93 -1.99
C GLU A 30 -5.85 -8.89 -1.37
N TRP A 31 -4.62 -8.75 -1.89
CA TRP A 31 -3.67 -7.75 -1.42
C TRP A 31 -4.23 -6.33 -1.55
N ARG A 32 -4.71 -5.95 -2.74
CA ARG A 32 -5.30 -4.62 -3.00
C ARG A 32 -6.53 -4.38 -2.12
N PHE A 33 -7.37 -5.39 -1.93
CA PHE A 33 -8.53 -5.29 -1.04
C PHE A 33 -8.08 -5.03 0.41
N ARG A 34 -7.11 -5.79 0.91
CA ARG A 34 -6.55 -5.60 2.26
C ARG A 34 -5.97 -4.19 2.42
N MET A 35 -5.24 -3.68 1.43
CA MET A 35 -4.60 -2.35 1.51
C MET A 35 -5.60 -1.21 1.64
N ARG A 36 -6.78 -1.34 1.02
CA ARG A 36 -7.88 -0.38 1.22
C ARG A 36 -8.33 -0.29 2.67
N GLY A 37 -8.29 -1.42 3.39
CA GLY A 37 -8.57 -1.48 4.83
C GLY A 37 -7.57 -0.70 5.69
N TYR A 38 -6.33 -0.52 5.20
CA TYR A 38 -5.30 0.30 5.83
C TYR A 38 -5.25 1.75 5.31
N GLY A 39 -6.17 2.14 4.43
CA GLY A 39 -6.20 3.48 3.85
C GLY A 39 -5.28 3.69 2.65
N TYR A 40 -4.78 2.61 2.03
CA TYR A 40 -3.96 2.68 0.82
C TYR A 40 -4.72 2.13 -0.39
N ASN A 41 -4.63 2.83 -1.52
CA ASN A 41 -5.03 2.31 -2.81
C ASN A 41 -3.79 1.88 -3.59
N LEU A 42 -3.81 0.65 -4.09
CA LEU A 42 -2.79 0.13 -4.98
C LEU A 42 -3.34 0.05 -6.39
N ARG A 43 -2.72 0.75 -7.34
CA ARG A 43 -3.05 0.69 -8.76
C ARG A 43 -1.93 -0.02 -9.51
N LYS A 44 -2.27 -1.10 -10.21
CA LYS A 44 -1.32 -1.82 -11.06
C LYS A 44 -0.94 -0.96 -12.26
N THR A 45 0.34 -0.97 -12.60
CA THR A 45 0.96 -0.30 -13.74
C THR A 45 1.87 -1.31 -14.45
N ASP A 46 2.44 -0.91 -15.59
CA ASP A 46 3.37 -1.76 -16.34
C ASP A 46 4.70 -2.01 -15.58
N LEU A 47 5.06 -1.11 -14.66
CA LEU A 47 6.31 -1.17 -13.88
C LEU A 47 6.14 -1.74 -12.47
N GLY A 48 4.89 -1.97 -12.04
CA GLY A 48 4.58 -2.42 -10.68
C GLY A 48 3.31 -1.79 -10.14
N TYR A 49 3.37 -1.21 -8.94
CA TYR A 49 2.20 -0.69 -8.23
C TYR A 49 2.39 0.75 -7.77
N GLU A 50 1.46 1.61 -8.17
CA GLU A 50 1.30 2.95 -7.61
C GLU A 50 0.58 2.86 -6.27
N VAL A 51 1.16 3.48 -5.24
CA VAL A 51 0.58 3.57 -3.90
C VAL A 51 0.01 4.97 -3.72
N ALA A 52 -1.27 5.05 -3.39
CA ALA A 52 -1.94 6.31 -3.07
C ALA A 52 -2.63 6.23 -1.71
N ARG A 53 -2.68 7.35 -0.99
CA ARG A 53 -3.44 7.48 0.26
C ARG A 53 -4.90 7.77 -0.04
N LEU A 54 -5.78 7.00 0.57
CA LEU A 54 -7.22 7.25 0.58
C LEU A 54 -7.59 8.25 1.69
N PRO A 55 -8.72 8.98 1.55
CA PRO A 55 -9.65 8.95 0.42
C PRO A 55 -9.28 9.88 -0.75
N GLN A 56 -8.34 10.82 -0.57
CA GLN A 56 -8.05 11.85 -1.59
C GLN A 56 -7.25 11.34 -2.79
N MET A 57 -6.79 10.08 -2.78
CA MET A 57 -5.95 9.48 -3.82
C MET A 57 -4.63 10.22 -4.02
N SER A 58 -4.06 10.76 -2.93
CA SER A 58 -2.73 11.39 -2.96
C SER A 58 -1.66 10.34 -3.19
N VAL A 59 -1.01 10.37 -4.36
CA VAL A 59 0.06 9.43 -4.70
C VAL A 59 1.25 9.61 -3.75
N LEU A 60 1.69 8.52 -3.16
CA LEU A 60 2.84 8.47 -2.25
C LEU A 60 4.11 8.00 -2.96
N GLY A 61 3.99 7.10 -3.94
CA GLY A 61 5.11 6.59 -4.71
C GLY A 61 4.79 5.31 -5.47
N MET A 62 5.82 4.69 -6.02
CA MET A 62 5.76 3.47 -6.84
C MET A 62 6.55 2.34 -6.18
N ILE A 63 5.99 1.14 -6.22
CA ILE A 63 6.67 -0.10 -5.82
C ILE A 63 6.91 -0.91 -7.10
N GLU A 64 8.16 -1.28 -7.36
CA GLU A 64 8.52 -2.19 -8.46
C GLU A 64 8.02 -3.61 -8.14
N ALA A 65 7.50 -4.30 -9.14
CA ALA A 65 6.95 -5.66 -9.00
C ALA A 65 8.00 -6.75 -9.27
#